data_AF-A0ABD5B1I4-F1
#
_entry.id   AF-A0ABD5B1I4-F1
#
_cell.length_a   1.000
_cell.length_b   1.000
_cell.length_c   1.000
_cell.angle_alpha   90.00
_cell.angle_beta   90.00
_cell.angle_gamma   90.00
#
_symmetry.space_group_name_H-M   'P 1'
#
loop_
_entity.id
_entity.type
_entity.pdbx_description
1 polymer ?
#
loop_
_entity_poly.entity_id
_entity_poly.type
_entity_poly.pdbx_seq_one_letter_code
_entity_poly.pdbx_strand_id
1 'polypeptide(L)'
;ETMVDEPLKFQGGLTKRSYFNKNGHVSIDDKQALMHSSNVYMFKTALKLAGDPYTSGMSLPNNIADAGRKLRKGLNQVGLGLKTGIDLPNETPGQIEPLTNNPGNYLDLAIGQYDTYTPLQLSQYVSTIANDGY
;
A
#
# COMPACT_ATOMS: atom_id res chain seq x y z
N GLU A 1 -1.85 11.37 -10.79
CA GLU A 1 -3.07 10.84 -11.45
C GLU A 1 -4.28 11.22 -10.61
N THR A 2 -5.44 11.48 -11.19
CA THR A 2 -6.64 11.85 -10.41
C THR A 2 -7.53 10.63 -10.24
N MET A 3 -7.95 10.36 -9.00
CA MET A 3 -8.89 9.27 -8.69
C MET A 3 -10.00 9.79 -7.77
N VAL A 4 -11.17 9.15 -7.84
CA VAL A 4 -12.28 9.47 -6.92
C VAL A 4 -12.09 8.66 -5.63
N ASP A 5 -12.02 9.33 -4.48
CA ASP A 5 -12.17 8.70 -3.18
C ASP A 5 -13.66 8.46 -2.92
N GLU A 6 -14.03 7.21 -2.68
CA GLU A 6 -15.38 6.75 -2.37
C GLU A 6 -15.32 5.46 -1.53
N PRO A 7 -16.35 5.12 -0.75
CA PRO A 7 -16.42 3.84 -0.06
C PRO A 7 -16.40 2.67 -1.06
N LEU A 8 -15.36 1.85 -1.01
CA LEU A 8 -15.19 0.68 -1.85
C LEU A 8 -16.01 -0.49 -1.31
N LYS A 9 -16.93 -1.01 -2.12
CA LYS A 9 -17.77 -2.17 -1.80
C LYS A 9 -17.30 -3.37 -2.60
N PHE A 10 -16.93 -4.43 -1.90
CA PHE A 10 -16.54 -5.70 -2.51
C PHE A 10 -17.63 -6.76 -2.31
N GLN A 11 -17.55 -7.81 -3.13
CA GLN A 11 -18.41 -8.98 -2.94
C GLN A 11 -18.23 -9.57 -1.53
N GLY A 12 -19.32 -10.00 -0.90
CA GLY A 12 -19.31 -10.49 0.49
C GLY A 12 -19.54 -9.41 1.55
N GLY A 13 -19.87 -8.17 1.15
CA GLY A 13 -20.27 -7.10 2.07
C GLY A 13 -19.11 -6.34 2.70
N LEU A 14 -17.87 -6.65 2.34
CA LEU A 14 -16.69 -5.92 2.79
C LEU A 14 -16.72 -4.50 2.21
N THR A 15 -16.73 -3.51 3.10
CA THR A 15 -16.65 -2.09 2.71
C THR A 15 -15.36 -1.49 3.26
N LYS A 16 -14.46 -1.03 2.38
CA LYS A 16 -13.25 -0.29 2.76
C LYS A 16 -13.42 1.19 2.42
N ARG A 17 -13.02 2.09 3.32
CA ARG A 17 -13.22 3.55 3.16
C ARG A 17 -12.07 4.35 3.79
N SER A 18 -11.89 5.57 3.32
CA SER A 18 -10.99 6.55 3.93
C SER A 18 -11.64 7.17 5.16
N TYR A 19 -10.83 7.64 6.12
CA TYR A 19 -11.34 8.26 7.34
C TYR A 19 -12.10 9.57 7.06
N PHE A 20 -11.57 10.40 6.17
CA PHE A 20 -12.09 11.73 5.86
C PHE A 20 -13.36 11.71 4.99
N ASN A 21 -13.57 10.64 4.22
CA ASN A 21 -14.69 10.51 3.29
C ASN A 21 -15.47 9.22 3.52
N LYS A 22 -16.49 9.29 4.38
CA LYS A 22 -17.23 8.10 4.82
C LYS A 22 -18.33 7.67 3.84
N ASN A 23 -18.96 8.63 3.16
CA ASN A 23 -20.16 8.44 2.33
C ASN A 23 -20.17 9.29 1.04
N GLY A 24 -19.16 10.14 0.83
CA GLY A 24 -19.11 11.07 -0.30
C GLY A 24 -18.26 10.53 -1.45
N HIS A 25 -18.19 11.34 -2.51
CA HIS A 25 -17.34 11.10 -3.66
C HIS A 25 -16.51 12.36 -3.86
N VAL A 26 -15.21 12.29 -3.62
CA VAL A 26 -14.30 13.44 -3.76
C VAL A 26 -13.23 13.07 -4.77
N SER A 27 -13.09 13.87 -5.83
CA SER A 27 -11.97 13.72 -6.74
C SER A 27 -10.71 14.24 -6.06
N ILE A 28 -9.70 13.39 -5.94
CA ILE A 28 -8.42 13.70 -5.33
C ILE A 28 -7.27 13.38 -6.29
N ASP A 29 -6.25 14.23 -6.30
CA ASP A 29 -4.97 13.91 -6.93
C ASP A 29 -4.06 13.11 -5.98
N ASP A 30 -2.89 12.71 -6.46
CA ASP A 30 -1.87 11.97 -5.68
C ASP A 30 -1.36 12.78 -4.48
N LYS A 31 -1.17 14.09 -4.63
CA LYS A 31 -0.71 14.98 -3.55
C LYS A 31 -1.77 15.11 -2.45
N GLN A 32 -3.03 15.28 -2.82
CA GLN A 32 -4.18 15.34 -1.92
C GLN A 32 -4.41 13.99 -1.26
N ALA A 33 -4.20 12.88 -1.97
CA ALA A 33 -4.26 11.54 -1.40
C ALA A 33 -3.25 11.36 -0.26
N LEU A 34 -2.01 11.83 -0.45
CA LEU A 34 -1.00 11.81 0.61
C LEU A 34 -1.37 12.77 1.76
N MET A 35 -1.82 13.98 1.45
CA MET A 35 -2.22 14.99 2.44
C MET A 35 -3.36 14.51 3.35
N HIS A 36 -4.34 13.80 2.80
CA HIS A 36 -5.48 13.26 3.55
C HIS A 36 -5.29 11.82 4.02
N SER A 37 -4.14 11.21 3.73
CA SER A 37 -3.87 9.79 3.98
C SER A 37 -5.01 8.89 3.44
N SER A 38 -5.38 9.06 2.17
CA SER A 38 -6.48 8.34 1.53
C SER A 38 -6.16 6.86 1.36
N ASN A 39 -6.81 6.02 2.18
CA ASN A 39 -6.76 4.57 2.03
C ASN A 39 -7.36 4.13 0.69
N VAL A 40 -8.45 4.77 0.25
CA VAL A 40 -9.14 4.41 -1.01
C VAL A 40 -8.22 4.62 -2.21
N TYR A 41 -7.45 5.70 -2.24
CA TYR A 41 -6.48 5.95 -3.30
C TYR A 41 -5.43 4.83 -3.37
N MET A 42 -4.90 4.41 -2.22
CA MET A 42 -3.92 3.33 -2.15
C MET A 42 -4.53 1.97 -2.56
N PHE A 43 -5.76 1.66 -2.13
CA PHE A 43 -6.46 0.46 -2.58
C PHE A 43 -6.70 0.45 -4.09
N LYS A 44 -7.18 1.55 -4.67
CA LYS A 44 -7.40 1.66 -6.12
C LYS A 44 -6.09 1.49 -6.89
N THR A 45 -4.99 2.06 -6.38
CA THR A 45 -3.65 1.91 -6.97
C THR A 45 -3.17 0.46 -6.90
N ALA A 46 -3.36 -0.21 -5.76
CA ALA A 46 -3.00 -1.62 -5.59
C ALA A 46 -3.81 -2.54 -6.53
N LEU A 47 -5.11 -2.28 -6.69
CA LEU A 47 -5.98 -3.01 -7.62
C LEU A 47 -5.55 -2.80 -9.08
N LYS A 48 -5.22 -1.56 -9.47
CA LYS A 48 -4.63 -1.26 -10.78
C LYS A 48 -3.31 -2.01 -11.01
N LEU A 49 -2.43 -2.07 -10.01
CA LEU A 49 -1.17 -2.82 -10.09
C LEU A 49 -1.38 -4.33 -10.26
N ALA A 50 -2.47 -4.85 -9.70
CA ALA A 50 -2.89 -6.25 -9.88
C ALA A 50 -3.54 -6.52 -11.25
N GLY A 51 -3.73 -5.49 -12.08
CA GLY A 51 -4.36 -5.61 -13.40
C GLY A 51 -5.88 -5.67 -13.36
N ASP A 52 -6.50 -5.39 -12.21
CA ASP A 52 -7.95 -5.43 -12.03
C ASP A 52 -8.44 -4.13 -11.39
N PRO A 53 -8.61 -3.05 -12.18
CA PRO A 53 -9.05 -1.76 -11.67
C PRO A 53 -10.40 -1.86 -10.95
N TYR A 54 -10.56 -1.10 -9.87
CA TYR A 54 -11.74 -1.20 -9.01
C TYR A 54 -13.06 -1.00 -9.77
N THR A 55 -14.01 -1.92 -9.55
CA THR A 55 -15.42 -1.78 -9.93
C THR A 55 -16.33 -2.11 -8.74
N SER A 56 -17.46 -1.40 -8.63
CA SER A 56 -18.37 -1.56 -7.49
C SER A 56 -18.95 -2.97 -7.42
N GLY A 57 -18.75 -3.65 -6.29
CA GLY A 57 -19.23 -5.01 -6.07
C GLY A 57 -18.33 -6.11 -6.67
N MET A 58 -17.12 -5.77 -7.13
CA MET A 58 -16.19 -6.76 -7.66
C MET A 58 -15.76 -7.80 -6.63
N SER A 59 -15.40 -8.98 -7.12
CA SER A 59 -14.64 -9.97 -6.35
C SER A 59 -13.20 -9.48 -6.19
N LEU A 60 -12.56 -9.81 -5.07
CA LEU A 60 -11.13 -9.53 -4.91
C LEU A 60 -10.31 -10.44 -5.85
N PRO A 61 -9.17 -9.95 -6.36
CA PRO A 61 -8.32 -10.74 -7.25
C PRO A 61 -7.77 -11.98 -6.54
N ASN A 62 -7.90 -13.14 -7.19
CA ASN A 62 -7.45 -14.42 -6.62
C ASN A 62 -5.93 -14.62 -6.70
N ASN A 63 -5.27 -14.00 -7.69
CA ASN A 63 -3.82 -14.08 -7.86
C ASN A 63 -3.18 -12.71 -7.61
N ILE A 64 -2.68 -12.52 -6.38
CA ILE A 64 -2.01 -11.28 -5.96
C ILE A 64 -0.50 -11.47 -5.76
N ALA A 65 0.04 -12.66 -6.05
CA ALA A 65 1.46 -12.95 -5.84
C ALA A 65 2.36 -12.03 -6.69
N ASP A 66 2.02 -11.82 -7.96
CA ASP A 66 2.77 -10.93 -8.85
C ASP A 66 2.63 -9.46 -8.46
N ALA A 67 1.42 -9.03 -8.15
CA ALA A 67 1.11 -7.67 -7.74
C ALA A 67 1.81 -7.33 -6.41
N GLY A 68 1.74 -8.23 -5.45
CA GLY A 68 2.41 -8.15 -4.15
C GLY A 68 3.93 -8.08 -4.28
N ARG A 69 4.53 -8.91 -5.14
CA ARG A 69 5.97 -8.84 -5.43
C ARG A 69 6.36 -7.50 -6.04
N LYS A 70 5.58 -6.97 -6.98
CA LYS A 70 5.84 -5.64 -7.58
C LYS A 70 5.74 -4.53 -6.52
N LEU A 71 4.71 -4.59 -5.68
CA LEU A 71 4.51 -3.61 -4.60
C LEU A 71 5.67 -3.62 -3.61
N ARG A 72 6.04 -4.81 -3.09
CA ARG A 72 7.20 -4.98 -2.21
C ARG A 72 8.48 -4.51 -2.88
N LYS A 73 8.68 -4.81 -4.17
CA LYS A 73 9.87 -4.34 -4.90
C LYS A 73 9.97 -2.81 -4.91
N GLY A 74 8.85 -2.10 -5.06
CA GLY A 74 8.81 -0.64 -4.96
C GLY A 74 9.15 -0.14 -3.55
N LEU A 75 8.56 -0.76 -2.51
CA LEU A 75 8.84 -0.41 -1.11
C LEU A 75 10.31 -0.67 -0.73
N ASN A 76 10.88 -1.77 -1.22
CA ASN A 76 12.27 -2.14 -1.00
C ASN A 76 13.26 -1.12 -1.60
N GLN A 77 12.91 -0.45 -2.70
CA GLN A 77 13.78 0.56 -3.34
C GLN A 77 14.03 1.77 -2.45
N VAL A 78 13.15 2.02 -1.49
CA VAL A 78 13.22 3.11 -0.52
C VAL A 78 13.50 2.59 0.89
N GLY A 79 14.04 1.37 1.03
CA GLY A 79 14.50 0.81 2.30
C GLY A 79 13.45 0.07 3.14
N LEU A 80 12.18 0.07 2.76
CA LEU A 80 11.13 -0.63 3.49
C LEU A 80 11.14 -2.13 3.14
N GLY A 81 11.39 -2.99 4.13
CA GLY A 81 11.43 -4.45 3.97
C GLY A 81 12.81 -5.02 3.64
N LEU A 82 13.84 -4.16 3.61
CA LEU A 82 15.24 -4.56 3.50
C LEU A 82 16.05 -4.07 4.71
N LYS A 83 17.18 -4.72 4.97
CA LYS A 83 18.16 -4.21 5.93
C LYS A 83 18.72 -2.88 5.39
N THR A 84 18.78 -1.87 6.25
CA THR A 84 19.28 -0.53 5.91
C THR A 84 20.78 -0.51 5.64
N GLY A 85 21.52 -1.49 6.18
CA GLY A 85 22.98 -1.58 6.03
C GLY A 85 23.75 -0.82 7.10
N ILE A 86 23.11 -0.50 8.23
CA ILE A 86 23.79 0.05 9.40
C ILE A 86 24.91 -0.88 9.88
N ASP A 87 26.00 -0.30 10.36
CA ASP A 87 27.21 -0.98 10.83
C ASP A 87 27.05 -1.61 12.24
N LEU A 88 25.83 -2.04 12.57
CA LEU A 88 25.49 -2.64 13.86
C LEU A 88 25.01 -4.09 13.69
N PRO A 89 25.36 -4.99 14.62
CA PRO A 89 24.84 -6.35 14.62
C PRO A 89 23.33 -6.36 14.95
N ASN A 90 22.64 -7.43 14.55
CA ASN A 90 21.23 -7.72 14.87
C ASN A 90 20.18 -6.82 14.19
N GLU A 91 20.51 -6.18 13.06
CA GLU A 91 19.49 -5.54 12.23
C GLU A 91 18.49 -6.56 11.66
N THR A 92 17.19 -6.26 11.76
CA THR A 92 16.10 -7.05 11.19
C THR A 92 15.43 -6.28 10.04
N PRO A 93 15.03 -6.97 8.96
CA PRO A 93 14.32 -6.34 7.84
C PRO A 93 12.82 -6.11 8.10
N GLY A 94 12.33 -6.41 9.31
CA GLY A 94 10.90 -6.49 9.63
C GLY A 94 10.31 -7.89 9.47
N GLN A 95 9.01 -8.04 9.73
CA GLN A 95 8.26 -9.28 9.51
C GLN A 95 7.58 -9.20 8.13
N ILE A 96 8.01 -10.08 7.22
CA ILE A 96 7.50 -10.16 5.85
C ILE A 96 6.92 -11.56 5.63
N GLU A 97 5.61 -11.65 5.54
CA GLU A 97 4.92 -12.94 5.39
C GLU A 97 4.64 -13.29 3.91
N PRO A 98 4.43 -14.57 3.57
CA PRO A 98 4.06 -14.97 2.22
C PRO A 98 2.73 -14.34 1.80
N LEU A 99 2.75 -13.63 0.66
CA LEU A 99 1.58 -12.97 0.10
C LEU A 99 1.21 -13.65 -1.23
N THR A 100 0.35 -14.67 -1.17
CA THR A 100 0.03 -15.53 -2.33
C THR A 100 -1.44 -15.45 -2.74
N ASN A 101 -2.36 -15.82 -1.84
CA ASN A 101 -3.78 -16.01 -2.12
C ASN A 101 -4.71 -15.25 -1.15
N ASN A 102 -4.17 -14.29 -0.38
CA ASN A 102 -4.96 -13.45 0.50
C ASN A 102 -4.97 -11.99 0.00
N PRO A 103 -5.98 -11.60 -0.80
CA PRO A 103 -6.09 -10.25 -1.31
C PRO A 103 -6.43 -9.22 -0.23
N GLY A 104 -6.98 -9.65 0.92
CA GLY A 104 -7.15 -8.79 2.09
C GLY A 104 -5.81 -8.25 2.57
N ASN A 105 -4.87 -9.16 2.83
CA ASN A 105 -3.50 -8.83 3.25
C ASN A 105 -2.77 -7.98 2.19
N TYR A 106 -3.03 -8.21 0.89
CA TYR A 106 -2.45 -7.38 -0.17
C TYR A 106 -2.93 -5.92 -0.12
N LEU A 107 -4.23 -5.72 0.11
CA LEU A 107 -4.76 -4.38 0.31
C LEU A 107 -4.23 -3.75 1.60
N ASP A 108 -4.08 -4.54 2.66
CA ASP A 108 -3.54 -4.05 3.94
C ASP A 108 -2.05 -3.70 3.82
N LEU A 109 -1.28 -4.40 2.99
CA LEU A 109 0.09 -4.02 2.62
C LEU A 109 0.15 -2.64 1.96
N ALA A 110 -0.78 -2.33 1.06
CA ALA A 110 -0.81 -1.04 0.36
C ALA A 110 -1.06 0.17 1.27
N ILE A 111 -1.53 -0.05 2.50
CA ILE A 111 -1.73 0.98 3.53
C ILE A 111 -0.80 0.80 4.74
N GLY A 112 0.19 -0.11 4.66
CA GLY A 112 1.15 -0.34 5.74
C GLY A 112 0.60 -1.08 6.96
N GLN A 113 -0.45 -1.90 6.81
CA GLN A 113 -1.07 -2.70 7.88
C GLN A 113 -0.81 -4.21 7.74
N TYR A 114 0.23 -4.62 7.00
CA TYR A 114 0.60 -6.04 6.85
C TYR A 114 2.07 -6.28 7.19
N ASP A 115 2.99 -5.88 6.30
CA ASP A 115 4.42 -6.00 6.57
C ASP A 115 4.82 -5.00 7.67
N THR A 116 5.67 -5.42 8.61
CA THR A 116 6.17 -4.54 9.68
C THR A 116 7.54 -4.01 9.33
N TYR A 117 7.83 -2.78 9.79
CA TYR A 117 9.10 -2.10 9.53
C TYR A 117 9.72 -1.59 10.82
N THR A 118 11.05 -1.45 10.80
CA THR A 118 11.79 -0.87 11.92
C THR A 118 11.76 0.67 11.83
N PRO A 119 11.94 1.37 12.97
CA PRO A 119 12.09 2.83 12.97
C PRO A 119 13.22 3.32 12.05
N LEU A 120 14.29 2.53 11.92
CA LEU A 120 15.43 2.87 11.06
C LEU A 120 15.07 2.78 9.57
N GLN A 121 14.30 1.76 9.17
CA GLN A 121 13.77 1.66 7.80
C GLN A 121 12.86 2.85 7.45
N LEU A 122 12.02 3.31 8.39
CA LEU A 122 11.20 4.51 8.20
C LEU A 122 12.06 5.78 8.05
N SER A 123 13.14 5.88 8.82
CA SER A 123 14.10 6.98 8.69
C SER A 123 14.80 6.95 7.34
N GLN A 124 15.23 5.77 6.86
CA GLN A 124 15.83 5.64 5.53
C GLN A 124 14.84 6.01 4.43
N TYR A 125 13.60 5.51 4.52
CA TYR A 125 12.52 5.81 3.58
C TYR A 125 12.29 7.30 3.36
N VAL A 126 12.09 8.05 4.45
CA VAL A 126 11.86 9.50 4.34
C VAL A 126 13.13 10.23 3.87
N SER A 127 14.32 9.73 4.22
CA SER A 127 15.59 10.29 3.76
C SER A 127 15.80 10.12 2.26
N THR A 128 15.48 8.93 1.72
CA THR A 128 15.54 8.68 0.27
C THR A 128 14.61 9.62 -0.49
N ILE A 129 13.41 9.88 0.04
CA ILE A 129 12.50 10.87 -0.55
C ILE A 129 13.09 12.29 -0.50
N ALA A 130 13.63 12.69 0.66
CA ALA A 130 14.22 14.02 0.84
C ALA A 130 15.47 14.23 -0.02
N ASN A 131 16.14 13.15 -0.40
CA ASN A 131 17.36 13.15 -1.20
C ASN A 131 17.06 12.81 -2.68
N ASP A 132 15.88 13.20 -3.18
CA ASP A 132 15.47 13.03 -4.58
C ASP A 132 15.54 11.59 -5.13
N GLY A 133 15.42 10.59 -4.26
CA GLY A 133 15.46 9.16 -4.61
C GLY A 133 16.78 8.46 -4.33
N TYR A 134 17.73 9.10 -3.63
CA TYR A 134 19.04 8.54 -3.28
C TYR A 134 19.17 8.11 -1.80
#